data_AF-W3V253-F1
#
_entry.id   AF-W3V253-F1
#
_cell.length_a   1.000
_cell.length_b   1.000
_cell.length_c   1.000
_cell.angle_alpha   90.00
_cell.angle_beta   90.00
_cell.angle_gamma   90.00
#
_symmetry.space_group_name_H-M   'P 1'
#
loop_
_entity.id
_entity.type
_entity.pdbx_description
1 polymer ?
#
loop_
_entity_poly.entity_id
_entity_poly.type
_entity_poly.pdbx_seq_one_letter_code
_entity_poly.pdbx_strand_id
1 'polypeptide(L)'
;MAERWPTIRSIIAVERHRTQKGKGTVDTSYYVSSLSPRHKSLGYYIGQHWRIENSQHYILDVVFKEDDSRIVLEGAIENLALFRRLVLNMVKQCDCGAPSQRNKLKKASWCDDYRAKVFFG
;
A
#
# COMPACT_ATOMS: atom_id res chain seq x y z
N MET A 1 -9.56 3.77 -30.36
CA MET A 1 -9.11 3.22 -29.06
C MET A 1 -7.99 2.18 -29.26
N ALA A 2 -8.16 1.22 -30.17
CA ALA A 2 -7.14 0.22 -30.50
C ALA A 2 -5.80 0.81 -30.99
N GLU A 3 -5.80 1.87 -31.81
CA GLU A 3 -4.55 2.53 -32.25
C GLU A 3 -3.75 3.18 -31.12
N ARG A 4 -4.43 3.72 -30.09
CA ARG A 4 -3.77 4.38 -28.95
C ARG A 4 -3.36 3.40 -27.85
N TRP A 5 -4.02 2.25 -27.78
CA TRP A 5 -3.81 1.25 -26.73
C TRP A 5 -3.78 -0.16 -27.33
N PRO A 6 -2.80 -0.47 -28.20
CA PRO A 6 -2.77 -1.72 -28.98
C PRO A 6 -2.58 -2.96 -28.10
N THR A 7 -2.13 -2.78 -26.86
CA THR A 7 -1.85 -3.86 -25.91
C THR A 7 -3.07 -4.24 -25.08
N ILE A 8 -4.15 -3.46 -25.05
CA ILE A 8 -5.34 -3.79 -24.25
C ILE A 8 -6.09 -4.95 -24.90
N ARG A 9 -6.33 -6.00 -24.11
CA ARG A 9 -7.03 -7.22 -24.55
C ARG A 9 -8.30 -7.51 -23.75
N SER A 10 -8.51 -6.81 -22.63
CA SER A 10 -9.68 -7.00 -21.78
C SER A 10 -10.05 -5.74 -20.99
N ILE A 11 -11.34 -5.62 -20.72
CA ILE A 11 -11.93 -4.72 -19.73
C ILE A 11 -12.58 -5.62 -18.68
N ILE A 12 -12.31 -5.35 -17.41
CA ILE A 12 -12.71 -6.19 -16.28
C ILE A 12 -13.50 -5.32 -15.32
N ALA A 13 -14.73 -5.72 -15.02
CA ALA A 13 -15.51 -5.13 -13.93
C ALA A 13 -15.36 -6.00 -12.68
N VAL A 14 -15.09 -5.37 -11.54
CA VAL A 14 -15.02 -6.03 -10.23
C VAL A 14 -16.02 -5.38 -9.30
N GLU A 15 -17.06 -6.13 -8.98
CA GLU A 15 -18.07 -5.73 -8.00
C GLU A 15 -17.67 -6.19 -6.61
N ARG A 16 -17.73 -5.28 -5.65
CA ARG A 16 -17.46 -5.54 -4.23
C ARG A 16 -18.74 -5.30 -3.45
N HIS A 17 -19.23 -6.37 -2.84
CA HIS A 17 -20.37 -6.32 -1.94
C HIS A 17 -19.83 -6.20 -0.52
N ARG A 18 -20.19 -5.12 0.18
CA ARG A 18 -19.80 -4.88 1.57
C ARG A 18 -21.04 -4.66 2.41
N THR A 19 -21.16 -5.37 3.52
CA THR A 19 -22.20 -5.13 4.52
C THR A 19 -21.57 -4.51 5.75
N GLN A 20 -22.04 -3.32 6.14
CA GLN A 20 -21.64 -2.66 7.38
C GLN A 20 -22.87 -2.23 8.16
N LYS A 21 -22.95 -2.60 9.44
CA LYS A 21 -24.05 -2.24 10.35
C LYS A 21 -25.44 -2.51 9.73
N GLY A 22 -25.59 -3.65 9.05
CA GLY A 22 -26.84 -4.06 8.39
C GLY A 22 -27.15 -3.38 7.05
N LYS A 23 -26.32 -2.43 6.59
CA LYS A 23 -26.46 -1.80 5.27
C LYS A 23 -25.49 -2.43 4.28
N GLY A 24 -26.03 -2.95 3.17
CA GLY A 24 -25.24 -3.42 2.03
C GLY A 24 -24.88 -2.28 1.09
N THR A 25 -23.64 -2.22 0.65
CA THR A 25 -23.14 -1.33 -0.40
C THR A 25 -22.48 -2.16 -1.48
N VAL A 26 -22.68 -1.78 -2.73
CA VAL A 26 -21.99 -2.36 -3.89
C VAL A 26 -21.12 -1.28 -4.51
N ASP A 27 -19.84 -1.60 -4.72
CA ASP A 27 -18.88 -0.75 -5.40
C ASP A 27 -18.31 -1.49 -6.61
N THR A 28 -18.27 -0.84 -7.76
CA THR A 28 -17.80 -1.44 -9.01
C THR A 28 -16.57 -0.69 -9.50
N SER A 29 -15.44 -1.40 -9.61
CA SER A 29 -14.22 -0.87 -10.22
C SER A 29 -13.98 -1.48 -11.59
N TYR A 30 -13.48 -0.68 -12.53
CA TYR A 30 -13.12 -1.12 -13.88
C TYR A 30 -11.61 -1.14 -14.06
N TYR A 31 -11.10 -2.22 -14.64
CA TYR A 31 -9.68 -2.41 -14.95
C TYR A 31 -9.50 -2.68 -16.44
N VAL A 32 -8.40 -2.21 -17.01
CA VAL A 32 -7.95 -2.55 -18.36
C VAL A 32 -6.70 -3.42 -18.26
N SER A 33 -6.63 -4.48 -19.05
CA SER A 33 -5.49 -5.40 -19.01
C SER A 33 -5.08 -5.83 -20.41
N SER A 34 -3.78 -6.08 -20.58
CA SER A 34 -3.21 -6.75 -21.74
C SER A 34 -3.41 -8.26 -21.72
N LEU A 35 -3.93 -8.81 -20.62
CA LEU A 35 -4.29 -10.22 -20.51
C LEU A 35 -5.65 -10.49 -21.17
N SER A 36 -5.83 -11.74 -21.62
CA SER A 36 -7.11 -12.23 -22.13
C SER A 36 -8.20 -12.15 -21.04
N PRO A 37 -9.47 -11.86 -21.39
CA PRO A 37 -10.57 -11.86 -20.43
C PRO A 37 -10.77 -13.18 -19.68
N ARG A 38 -10.29 -14.30 -20.25
CA ARG A 38 -10.38 -15.65 -19.65
C ARG A 38 -9.15 -16.05 -18.84
N HIS A 39 -8.20 -15.13 -18.64
CA HIS A 39 -6.97 -15.44 -17.93
C HIS A 39 -7.25 -15.69 -16.44
N LYS A 40 -6.98 -16.92 -15.98
CA LYS A 40 -7.36 -17.40 -14.63
C LYS A 40 -6.79 -16.54 -13.49
N SER A 41 -5.65 -15.88 -13.71
CA SER A 41 -4.97 -15.06 -12.70
C SER A 41 -5.46 -13.60 -12.60
N LEU A 42 -6.45 -13.17 -13.39
CA LEU A 42 -6.93 -11.77 -13.35
C LEU A 42 -7.37 -11.34 -11.95
N GLY A 43 -8.20 -12.14 -11.30
CA GLY A 43 -8.64 -11.88 -9.94
C GLY A 43 -7.48 -11.84 -8.94
N TYR A 44 -6.47 -12.70 -9.12
CA TYR A 44 -5.26 -12.69 -8.29
C TYR A 44 -4.50 -11.37 -8.43
N TYR A 45 -4.23 -10.91 -9.66
CA TYR A 45 -3.48 -9.66 -9.88
C TYR A 45 -4.23 -8.44 -9.34
N ILE A 46 -5.54 -8.37 -9.55
CA ILE A 46 -6.37 -7.31 -8.97
C ILE A 46 -6.28 -7.36 -7.44
N GLY A 47 -6.38 -8.54 -6.84
CA GLY A 47 -6.19 -8.72 -5.40
C GLY A 47 -4.80 -8.29 -4.91
N GLN A 48 -3.73 -8.61 -5.64
CA GLN A 48 -2.37 -8.18 -5.29
C GLN A 48 -2.20 -6.67 -5.37
N HIS A 49 -2.82 -6.01 -6.36
CA HIS A 49 -2.82 -4.55 -6.44
C HIS A 49 -3.41 -3.93 -5.17
N TRP A 50 -4.57 -4.42 -4.70
CA TRP A 50 -5.16 -3.95 -3.43
C TRP A 50 -4.32 -4.28 -2.19
N ARG A 51 -3.53 -5.36 -2.22
CA ARG A 51 -2.61 -5.67 -1.13
C ARG A 51 -1.50 -4.63 -1.03
N ILE A 52 -1.02 -4.09 -2.14
CA ILE A 52 -0.02 -3.00 -2.14
C ILE A 52 -0.64 -1.78 -1.48
N GLU A 53 -1.84 -1.37 -1.91
CA GLU A 53 -2.55 -0.22 -1.36
C GLU A 53 -2.75 -0.32 0.16
N ASN A 54 -3.33 -1.44 0.61
CA ASN A 54 -3.64 -1.65 2.02
C ASN A 54 -2.39 -1.83 2.89
N SER A 55 -1.36 -2.51 2.38
CA SER A 55 -0.18 -2.86 3.19
C SER A 55 0.94 -1.83 3.13
N GLN A 56 0.95 -0.94 2.13
CA GLN A 56 2.00 0.06 1.93
C GLN A 56 1.42 1.47 1.99
N HIS A 57 0.58 1.86 1.03
CA HIS A 57 0.09 3.23 0.89
C HIS A 57 -0.63 3.71 2.14
N TYR A 58 -1.63 2.97 2.61
CA TYR A 58 -2.34 3.32 3.85
C TYR A 58 -1.40 3.56 5.04
N ILE A 59 -0.32 2.78 5.16
CA ILE A 59 0.63 2.94 6.26
C ILE A 59 1.50 4.19 6.07
N LEU A 60 1.94 4.47 4.85
CA LEU A 60 2.67 5.69 4.52
C LEU A 60 1.81 6.93 4.80
N ASP A 61 0.57 6.92 4.31
CA ASP A 61 -0.35 8.05 4.42
C ASP A 61 -0.72 8.32 5.88
N VAL A 62 -1.11 7.29 6.63
CA VAL A 62 -1.70 7.45 7.97
C VAL A 62 -0.69 7.31 9.11
N VAL A 63 0.32 6.44 8.98
CA VAL A 63 1.30 6.20 10.05
C VAL A 63 2.52 7.09 9.87
N PHE A 64 3.02 7.25 8.65
CA PHE A 64 4.12 8.17 8.34
C PHE A 64 3.65 9.59 8.02
N LYS A 65 2.33 9.82 7.98
CA LYS A 65 1.71 11.14 7.74
C LYS A 65 2.22 11.76 6.45
N GLU A 66 2.29 10.95 5.39
CA GLU A 66 2.76 11.39 4.08
C GLU A 66 1.84 12.47 3.51
N ASP A 67 0.51 12.26 3.56
CA ASP A 67 -0.50 13.22 3.09
C ASP A 67 -0.50 14.54 3.88
N ASP A 68 -0.19 14.49 5.18
CA ASP A 68 -0.12 15.69 6.03
C ASP A 68 1.20 16.47 5.84
N SER A 69 2.14 15.94 5.06
CA SER A 69 3.47 16.51 4.91
C SER A 69 3.43 17.81 4.09
N ARG A 70 3.90 18.91 4.69
CA ARG A 70 3.95 20.24 4.04
C ARG A 70 5.30 20.54 3.38
N ILE A 71 6.09 19.51 3.08
CA ILE A 71 7.39 19.69 2.45
C ILE A 71 7.17 19.97 0.97
N VAL A 72 7.69 21.11 0.49
CA VAL A 72 7.52 21.57 -0.90
C VAL A 72 8.87 21.79 -1.60
N LEU A 73 9.99 21.52 -0.89
CA LEU A 73 11.32 21.67 -1.46
C LEU A 73 11.57 20.57 -2.51
N GLU A 74 11.98 20.97 -3.70
CA GLU A 74 12.35 20.08 -4.81
C GLU A 74 13.45 19.10 -4.37
N GLY A 75 13.28 17.81 -4.67
CA GLY A 75 14.19 16.74 -4.24
C GLY A 75 13.95 16.24 -2.80
N ALA A 76 13.44 17.08 -1.90
CA ALA A 76 13.15 16.67 -0.53
C ALA A 76 11.93 15.73 -0.45
N ILE A 77 10.95 15.90 -1.35
CA ILE A 77 9.76 15.06 -1.44
C ILE A 77 10.15 13.62 -1.80
N GLU A 78 10.96 13.46 -2.84
CA GLU A 78 11.43 12.17 -3.35
C GLU A 78 12.32 11.47 -2.32
N ASN A 79 13.27 12.22 -1.74
CA ASN A 79 14.16 11.69 -0.71
C ASN A 79 13.35 11.18 0.50
N LEU A 80 12.39 11.97 0.98
CA LEU A 80 11.60 11.58 2.13
C LEU A 80 10.67 10.40 1.82
N ALA A 81 10.08 10.34 0.64
CA ALA A 81 9.29 9.19 0.19
C ALA A 81 10.15 7.91 0.19
N LEU A 82 11.39 7.99 -0.26
CA LEU A 82 12.34 6.87 -0.23
C LEU A 82 12.67 6.46 1.22
N PHE A 83 13.00 7.42 2.09
CA PHE A 83 13.29 7.14 3.50
C PHE A 83 12.10 6.50 4.22
N ARG A 84 10.88 7.01 4.02
CA ARG A 84 9.66 6.43 4.62
C ARG A 84 9.47 4.97 4.20
N ARG A 85 9.65 4.66 2.92
CA ARG A 85 9.54 3.29 2.39
C ARG A 85 10.61 2.36 2.95
N LEU A 86 11.85 2.84 3.06
CA LEU A 86 12.96 2.10 3.65
C LEU A 86 12.68 1.76 5.13
N VAL A 87 12.27 2.76 5.92
CA VAL A 87 11.92 2.56 7.33
C VAL A 87 10.71 1.63 7.46
N LEU A 88 9.67 1.78 6.64
CA LEU A 88 8.51 0.89 6.65
C LEU A 88 8.92 -0.58 6.44
N ASN A 89 9.84 -0.84 5.51
CA ASN A 89 10.32 -2.21 5.25
C ASN A 89 11.08 -2.78 6.46
N MET A 90 11.96 -1.99 7.10
CA MET A 90 12.65 -2.41 8.33
C MET A 90 11.67 -2.75 9.46
N VAL A 91 10.69 -1.87 9.69
CA VAL A 91 9.68 -2.05 10.75
C VAL A 91 8.80 -3.27 10.48
N LYS A 92 8.47 -3.54 9.21
CA LYS A 92 7.74 -4.76 8.82
C LYS A 92 8.53 -6.04 9.10
N GLN A 93 9.84 -6.03 8.84
CA GLN A 93 10.72 -7.19 9.04
C GLN A 93 11.11 -7.41 10.51
N CYS A 94 11.07 -6.37 11.35
CA CYS A 94 11.43 -6.47 12.76
C CYS A 94 10.48 -7.39 13.56
N ASP A 95 11.00 -8.50 14.10
CA ASP A 95 10.28 -9.35 15.04
C ASP A 95 10.54 -8.94 16.50
N CYS A 96 10.17 -7.70 16.81
CA CYS A 96 10.43 -7.06 18.09
C CYS A 96 9.20 -7.04 19.03
N GLY A 97 8.21 -7.90 18.77
CA GLY A 97 7.08 -8.19 19.67
C GLY A 97 6.00 -7.12 19.78
N ALA A 98 6.13 -5.96 19.12
CA ALA A 98 5.05 -4.96 19.11
C ALA A 98 3.97 -5.30 18.06
N PRO A 99 2.67 -5.11 18.38
CA PRO A 99 1.55 -5.69 17.62
C PRO A 99 1.21 -4.94 16.33
N SER A 100 1.71 -3.72 16.13
CA SER A 100 1.39 -2.91 14.95
C SER A 100 2.58 -2.06 14.50
N GLN A 101 2.60 -1.68 13.22
CA GLN A 101 3.65 -0.82 12.66
C GLN A 101 3.73 0.53 13.39
N ARG A 102 2.57 1.10 13.75
CA ARG A 102 2.48 2.32 14.58
C ARG A 102 3.14 2.15 15.95
N ASN A 103 2.88 1.03 16.63
CA ASN A 103 3.46 0.76 17.94
C ASN A 103 4.97 0.51 17.85
N LYS A 104 5.43 -0.20 16.81
CA LYS A 104 6.86 -0.40 16.55
C LYS A 104 7.58 0.94 16.35
N LEU A 105 7.04 1.83 15.52
CA LEU A 105 7.60 3.18 15.30
C LEU A 105 7.61 4.01 16.59
N LYS A 106 6.49 4.02 17.34
CA LYS A 106 6.41 4.73 18.62
C LYS A 106 7.43 4.17 19.61
N LYS A 107 7.58 2.86 19.74
CA LYS A 107 8.55 2.28 20.68
C LYS A 107 9.99 2.60 20.27
N ALA A 108 10.31 2.56 18.97
CA ALA A 108 11.61 2.98 18.46
C ALA A 108 11.92 4.46 18.72
N SER A 109 10.92 5.34 18.79
CA SER A 109 11.15 6.75 19.14
C SER A 109 11.50 6.97 20.62
N TRP A 110 11.13 6.05 21.52
CA TRP A 110 11.34 6.20 22.96
C TRP A 110 12.45 5.32 23.54
N CYS A 111 12.92 4.31 22.82
CA CYS A 111 13.87 3.32 23.34
C CYS A 111 14.97 3.03 22.30
N ASP A 112 16.20 3.37 22.67
CA ASP A 112 17.37 3.28 21.81
C ASP A 112 17.72 1.82 21.48
N ASP A 113 17.67 0.93 22.47
CA ASP A 113 17.90 -0.50 22.27
C ASP A 113 16.87 -1.10 21.29
N TYR A 114 15.60 -0.72 21.45
CA TYR A 114 14.55 -1.16 20.54
C TYR A 114 14.76 -0.61 19.13
N ARG A 115 15.17 0.66 19.01
CA ARG A 115 15.47 1.29 17.73
C ARG A 115 16.66 0.63 17.04
N ALA A 116 17.73 0.32 17.79
CA ALA A 116 18.88 -0.42 17.29
C ALA A 116 18.45 -1.81 16.78
N LYS A 117 17.59 -2.51 17.52
CA LYS A 117 17.02 -3.79 17.07
C LYS A 117 16.26 -3.68 15.75
N VAL A 118 15.48 -2.61 15.56
CA VAL A 118 14.77 -2.37 14.28
C VAL A 118 15.75 -2.15 13.12
N PHE A 119 16.87 -1.44 13.36
CA PHE A 119 17.84 -1.12 12.31
C PHE A 119 18.79 -2.28 11.98
N PHE A 120 19.18 -3.07 12.98
CA PHE A 120 20.30 -4.02 12.86
C PHE A 120 19.92 -5.49 13.07
N GLY A 121 18.71 -5.79 13.57
CA GLY A 121 18.22 -7.15 13.84
C GLY A 121 18.36 -7.57 15.30
#